data_AF-A0A956YIA5-F1
#
_entry.id   AF-A0A956YIA5-F1
#
_cell.length_a   1.000
_cell.length_b   1.000
_cell.length_c   1.000
_cell.angle_alpha   90.00
_cell.angle_beta   90.00
_cell.angle_gamma   90.00
#
_symmetry.space_group_name_H-M   'P 1'
#
loop_
_entity.id
_entity.type
_entity.pdbx_description
1 polymer ?
#
loop_
_entity_poly.entity_id
_entity_poly.type
_entity_poly.pdbx_seq_one_letter_code
_entity_poly.pdbx_strand_id
1 'polypeptide(L)'
;MDFVKERPGLSVLIAFIVGLIIGQTLFGWYLFPVEWTGAGPADLDPAERDVYLQTIADAYSYQPGNTGMVTNALRSWPTAGEAICELRGRTADPAAQQRLDAIAMVQTGGQSCGAVSVDGTLPEVPAAAEENSNLGTILALLLVLALVGAGIVVVLNRRNSMMAEDDDVDTYYDNMPESAPTSSEEGVSAVPIARFQSDYVYGRDNYDDSFSIENSGGEFLGECGVGIAESIGSDTPKNVTALEVWLFDKNDIRTITKVVMSDHAFFDEALKAKLAPKGEPVLARENEVIVLETATLIINAEIKEMQYGAGAMPPQSYFENFSIELSAWAKESDYDESDRVDEMLEY
;
A
#
# COMPACT_ATOMS: atom_id res chain seq x y z
N MET A 1 11.21 29.15 14.50
CA MET A 1 11.40 28.49 13.19
C MET A 1 12.62 27.57 13.21
N ASP A 2 13.59 27.77 14.11
CA ASP A 2 14.81 26.95 14.20
C ASP A 2 14.56 25.48 14.55
N PHE A 3 13.56 25.18 15.38
CA PHE A 3 13.17 23.81 15.74
C PHE A 3 12.79 22.92 14.55
N VAL A 4 12.19 23.50 13.51
CA VAL A 4 11.78 22.75 12.30
C VAL A 4 13.00 22.37 11.45
N LYS A 5 14.06 23.19 11.51
CA LYS A 5 15.28 22.99 10.74
C LYS A 5 16.23 21.99 11.42
N GLU A 6 16.25 21.97 12.76
CA GLU A 6 17.10 21.07 13.54
C GLU A 6 16.53 19.65 13.71
N ARG A 7 15.20 19.48 13.68
CA ARG A 7 14.52 18.18 13.84
C ARG A 7 13.31 18.05 12.93
N PRO A 8 13.52 17.85 11.61
CA PRO A 8 12.42 17.79 10.64
C PRO A 8 11.45 16.64 10.93
N GLY A 9 11.96 15.46 11.32
CA GLY A 9 11.10 14.31 11.65
C GLY A 9 10.18 14.54 12.86
N LEU A 10 10.67 15.21 13.90
CA LEU A 10 9.88 15.54 15.09
C LEU A 10 8.78 16.57 14.75
N SER A 11 9.06 17.49 13.84
CA SER A 11 8.11 18.50 13.38
C SER A 11 6.99 17.90 12.54
N VAL A 12 7.30 16.91 11.68
CA VAL A 12 6.30 16.14 10.93
C VAL A 12 5.40 15.34 11.89
N LEU A 13 6.00 14.69 12.89
CA LEU A 13 5.24 13.95 13.91
C LEU A 13 4.29 14.85 14.69
N ILE A 14 4.76 16.03 15.13
CA ILE A 14 3.93 17.00 15.85
C ILE A 14 2.79 17.51 14.96
N ALA A 15 3.07 17.83 13.69
CA ALA A 15 2.04 18.28 12.76
C ALA A 15 0.98 17.21 12.50
N PHE A 16 1.39 15.93 12.39
CA PHE A 16 0.47 14.81 12.26
C PHE A 16 -0.42 14.65 13.50
N ILE A 17 0.16 14.69 14.70
CA ILE A 17 -0.60 14.56 15.96
C ILE A 17 -1.59 15.72 16.12
N VAL A 18 -1.17 16.95 15.84
CA VAL A 18 -2.05 18.12 15.88
C VAL A 18 -3.16 18.00 14.84
N GLY A 19 -2.85 17.54 13.63
CA GLY A 19 -3.84 17.28 12.59
C GLY A 19 -4.86 16.21 13.01
N LEU A 20 -4.42 15.14 13.67
CA LEU A 20 -5.29 14.08 14.17
C LEU A 20 -6.21 14.59 15.29
N ILE A 21 -5.69 15.37 16.24
CA ILE A 21 -6.48 15.98 17.32
C ILE A 21 -7.54 16.92 16.74
N ILE A 22 -7.16 17.79 15.80
CA ILE A 22 -8.07 18.73 15.16
C ILE A 22 -9.12 17.98 14.32
N GLY A 23 -8.67 16.97 13.55
CA GLY A 23 -9.53 16.11 12.76
C GLY A 23 -10.59 15.43 13.61
N GLN A 24 -10.16 14.76 14.68
CA GLN A 24 -11.05 14.03 15.58
C GLN A 24 -12.00 14.97 16.33
N THR A 25 -11.53 16.11 16.82
CA THR A 25 -12.35 17.01 17.63
C THR A 25 -13.31 17.86 16.81
N LEU A 26 -12.86 18.48 15.71
CA LEU A 26 -13.71 19.34 14.89
C LEU A 26 -14.62 18.53 13.97
N PHE A 27 -14.09 17.54 13.25
CA PHE A 27 -14.91 16.79 12.30
C PHE A 27 -15.75 15.72 13.00
N GLY A 28 -15.15 14.97 13.94
CA GLY A 28 -15.84 13.84 14.58
C GLY A 28 -16.93 14.23 15.58
N TRP A 29 -16.90 15.44 16.15
CA TRP A 29 -17.85 15.85 17.19
C TRP A 29 -18.62 17.14 16.89
N TYR A 30 -18.06 18.07 16.10
CA TYR A 30 -18.69 19.39 15.86
C TYR A 30 -19.38 19.50 14.50
N LEU A 31 -18.73 19.03 13.43
CA LEU A 31 -19.28 19.07 12.07
C LEU A 31 -20.20 17.88 11.75
N PHE A 32 -19.88 16.70 12.29
CA PHE A 32 -20.67 15.47 12.11
C PHE A 32 -20.96 14.83 13.47
N PRO A 33 -21.89 15.39 14.26
CA PRO A 33 -22.23 14.80 15.55
C PRO A 33 -22.72 13.36 15.34
N VAL A 34 -22.10 12.41 16.05
CA VAL A 34 -22.54 11.01 16.02
C VAL A 34 -23.84 10.90 16.79
N GLU A 35 -24.94 10.75 16.07
CA GLU A 35 -26.23 10.39 16.66
C GLU A 35 -26.25 8.89 16.92
N TRP A 36 -26.12 8.50 18.18
CA TRP A 36 -26.33 7.12 18.60
C TRP A 36 -27.83 6.83 18.60
N THR A 37 -28.38 6.43 17.46
CA THR A 37 -29.73 5.87 17.39
C THR A 37 -29.73 4.51 18.06
N GLY A 38 -30.57 4.31 19.07
CA GLY A 38 -30.57 3.06 19.86
C GLY A 38 -30.71 1.82 18.98
N ALA A 39 -29.88 0.80 19.26
CA ALA A 39 -29.94 -0.50 18.61
C ALA A 39 -31.31 -1.17 18.85
N GLY A 40 -31.92 -1.68 17.78
CA GLY A 40 -33.19 -2.38 17.81
C GLY A 40 -33.02 -3.90 17.95
N PRO A 41 -34.12 -4.66 18.04
CA PRO A 41 -34.06 -6.12 18.09
C PRO A 41 -33.39 -6.78 16.87
N ALA A 42 -33.36 -6.09 15.72
CA ALA A 42 -32.66 -6.55 14.51
C ALA A 42 -31.13 -6.58 14.68
N ASP A 43 -30.60 -5.74 15.57
CA ASP A 43 -29.15 -5.54 15.78
C ASP A 43 -28.58 -6.46 16.88
N LEU A 44 -29.42 -7.28 17.51
CA LEU A 44 -29.00 -8.25 18.51
C LEU A 44 -28.14 -9.37 17.89
N ASP A 45 -27.26 -9.97 18.70
CA ASP A 45 -26.52 -11.17 18.31
C ASP A 45 -27.48 -12.29 17.85
N PRO A 46 -27.13 -13.15 16.87
CA PRO A 46 -28.01 -14.23 16.41
C PRO A 46 -28.65 -15.06 17.53
N ALA A 47 -27.90 -15.39 18.61
CA ALA A 47 -28.45 -16.18 19.71
C ALA A 47 -29.48 -15.38 20.53
N GLU A 48 -29.25 -14.09 20.72
CA GLU A 48 -30.14 -13.19 21.45
C GLU A 48 -31.41 -12.86 20.65
N ARG A 49 -31.29 -12.77 19.32
CA ARG A 49 -32.44 -12.67 18.41
C ARG A 49 -33.38 -13.85 18.56
N ASP A 50 -32.84 -15.07 18.62
CA ASP A 50 -33.64 -16.28 18.79
C ASP A 50 -34.39 -16.27 20.14
N VAL A 51 -33.71 -15.89 21.23
CA VAL A 51 -34.32 -15.76 22.57
C VAL A 51 -35.40 -14.66 22.60
N TYR A 52 -35.13 -13.53 21.94
CA TYR A 52 -36.08 -12.42 21.85
C TYR A 52 -37.36 -12.85 21.14
N LEU A 53 -37.25 -13.50 19.98
CA LEU A 53 -38.41 -14.00 19.22
C LEU A 53 -39.20 -15.07 19.98
N GLN A 54 -38.51 -15.99 20.67
CA GLN A 54 -39.16 -16.98 21.55
C GLN A 54 -39.92 -16.29 22.68
N THR A 55 -39.34 -15.27 23.30
CA THR A 55 -39.98 -14.52 24.39
C THR A 55 -41.25 -13.81 23.92
N ILE A 56 -41.24 -13.20 22.73
CA ILE A 56 -42.43 -12.58 22.14
C ILE A 56 -43.48 -13.64 21.78
N ALA A 57 -43.06 -14.78 21.22
CA ALA A 57 -43.95 -15.90 20.89
C ALA A 57 -44.63 -16.49 22.13
N ASP A 58 -43.87 -16.68 23.20
CA ASP A 58 -44.36 -17.16 24.50
C ASP A 58 -45.34 -16.15 25.10
N ALA A 59 -44.97 -14.87 25.17
CA ALA A 59 -45.85 -13.81 25.67
C ALA A 59 -47.17 -13.73 24.88
N TYR A 60 -47.10 -13.87 23.54
CA TYR A 60 -48.27 -13.80 22.67
C TYR A 60 -49.20 -15.00 22.86
N SER A 61 -48.65 -16.17 23.19
CA SER A 61 -49.45 -17.37 23.46
C SER A 61 -50.41 -17.21 24.63
N TYR A 62 -50.10 -16.33 25.60
CA TYR A 62 -51.01 -16.00 26.71
C TYR A 62 -52.11 -15.00 26.31
N GLN A 63 -51.93 -14.25 25.21
CA GLN A 63 -52.84 -13.20 24.74
C GLN A 63 -52.96 -13.16 23.20
N PRO A 64 -53.48 -14.22 22.55
CA PRO A 64 -53.47 -14.36 21.08
C PRO A 64 -54.34 -13.35 20.33
N GLY A 65 -55.09 -12.47 21.02
CA GLY A 65 -55.83 -11.37 20.41
C GLY A 65 -55.06 -10.04 20.39
N ASN A 66 -53.91 -9.95 21.06
CA ASN A 66 -53.14 -8.72 21.21
C ASN A 66 -52.06 -8.60 20.13
N THR A 67 -52.49 -8.48 18.86
CA THR A 67 -51.58 -8.34 17.70
C THR A 67 -50.73 -7.07 17.77
N GLY A 68 -51.23 -6.04 18.49
CA GLY A 68 -50.49 -4.81 18.80
C GLY A 68 -49.17 -5.07 19.55
N MET A 69 -49.11 -6.12 20.37
CA MET A 69 -47.89 -6.46 21.10
C MET A 69 -46.77 -6.92 20.16
N VAL A 70 -47.09 -7.82 19.23
CA VAL A 70 -46.11 -8.37 18.26
C VAL A 70 -45.66 -7.28 17.29
N THR A 71 -46.62 -6.53 16.72
CA THR A 71 -46.33 -5.47 15.76
C THR A 71 -45.51 -4.32 16.36
N ASN A 72 -45.75 -3.96 17.62
CA ASN A 72 -44.94 -2.94 18.30
C ASN A 72 -43.54 -3.46 18.68
N ALA A 73 -43.43 -4.70 19.16
CA ALA A 73 -42.14 -5.30 19.52
C ALA A 73 -41.20 -5.46 18.32
N LEU A 74 -41.76 -5.77 17.15
CA LEU A 74 -41.00 -6.03 15.91
C LEU A 74 -41.02 -4.84 14.94
N ARG A 75 -41.50 -3.66 15.38
CA ARG A 75 -41.69 -2.48 14.51
C ARG A 75 -40.39 -2.02 13.82
N SER A 76 -39.26 -2.09 14.52
CA SER A 76 -37.96 -1.69 14.00
C SER A 76 -37.22 -2.82 13.27
N TRP A 77 -37.85 -3.98 13.08
CA TRP A 77 -37.27 -5.13 12.42
C TRP A 77 -38.11 -5.56 11.20
N PRO A 78 -37.90 -4.94 10.02
CA PRO A 78 -38.70 -5.21 8.82
C PRO A 78 -38.65 -6.66 8.35
N THR A 79 -37.50 -7.33 8.51
CA THR A 79 -37.27 -8.73 8.13
C THR A 79 -37.57 -9.73 9.24
N ALA A 80 -38.25 -9.32 10.32
CA ALA A 80 -38.56 -10.21 11.45
C ALA A 80 -39.34 -11.47 11.02
N GLY A 81 -40.19 -11.37 9.98
CA GLY A 81 -40.92 -12.52 9.45
C GLY A 81 -40.00 -13.64 8.96
N GLU A 82 -38.93 -13.30 8.25
CA GLU A 82 -37.93 -14.27 7.77
C GLU A 82 -37.19 -14.93 8.93
N ALA A 83 -36.75 -14.12 9.91
CA ALA A 83 -36.06 -14.61 11.10
C ALA A 83 -36.94 -15.54 11.96
N ILE A 84 -38.23 -15.23 12.11
CA ILE A 84 -39.20 -16.10 12.78
C ILE A 84 -39.30 -17.44 12.04
N CYS A 85 -39.38 -17.42 10.71
CA CYS A 85 -39.52 -18.64 9.91
C CYS A 85 -38.25 -19.49 9.90
N GLU A 86 -37.07 -18.87 9.90
CA GLU A 86 -35.80 -19.55 10.04
C GLU A 86 -35.68 -20.24 11.41
N LEU A 87 -35.97 -19.49 12.49
CA LEU A 87 -35.98 -20.03 13.85
C LEU A 87 -36.97 -21.18 13.99
N ARG A 88 -38.17 -21.04 13.41
CA ARG A 88 -39.19 -22.08 13.37
C ARG A 88 -38.69 -23.34 12.66
N GLY A 89 -37.95 -23.21 11.56
CA GLY A 89 -37.34 -24.33 10.82
C GLY A 89 -36.28 -25.08 11.63
N ARG A 90 -35.55 -24.38 12.51
CA ARG A 90 -34.53 -24.96 13.41
C ARG A 90 -35.09 -25.48 14.75
N THR A 91 -36.32 -25.12 15.11
CA THR A 91 -36.93 -25.48 16.40
C THR A 91 -37.52 -26.89 16.36
N ALA A 92 -37.13 -27.77 17.29
CA ALA A 92 -37.61 -29.15 17.32
C ALA A 92 -38.96 -29.34 18.06
N ASP A 93 -39.27 -28.51 19.05
CA ASP A 93 -40.51 -28.62 19.84
C ASP A 93 -41.73 -28.18 19.01
N PRO A 94 -42.72 -29.06 18.75
CA PRO A 94 -43.91 -28.71 17.98
C PRO A 94 -44.74 -27.60 18.63
N ALA A 95 -44.75 -27.50 19.96
CA ALA A 95 -45.49 -26.44 20.65
C ALA A 95 -44.80 -25.08 20.45
N ALA A 96 -43.47 -25.03 20.49
CA ALA A 96 -42.71 -23.83 20.18
C ALA A 96 -42.84 -23.42 18.70
N GLN A 97 -42.84 -24.37 17.77
CA GLN A 97 -43.11 -24.10 16.35
C GLN A 97 -44.47 -23.41 16.14
N GLN A 98 -45.53 -23.88 16.82
CA GLN A 98 -46.86 -23.27 16.73
C GLN A 98 -46.89 -21.82 17.26
N ARG A 99 -46.14 -21.52 18.32
CA ARG A 99 -46.06 -20.15 18.86
C ARG A 99 -45.32 -19.21 17.92
N LEU A 100 -44.25 -19.70 17.26
CA LEU A 100 -43.53 -18.95 16.23
C LEU A 100 -44.40 -18.73 14.98
N ASP A 101 -45.13 -19.75 14.53
CA ASP A 101 -46.07 -19.63 13.40
C ASP A 101 -47.17 -18.58 13.72
N ALA A 102 -47.63 -18.48 14.97
CA ALA A 102 -48.63 -17.51 15.39
C ALA A 102 -48.15 -16.06 15.33
N ILE A 103 -46.90 -15.76 15.72
CA ILE A 103 -46.34 -14.41 15.59
C ILE A 103 -45.91 -14.09 14.15
N ALA A 104 -45.53 -15.10 13.36
CA ALA A 104 -45.25 -14.95 11.93
C ALA A 104 -46.49 -14.47 11.16
N MET A 105 -47.66 -15.05 11.45
CA MET A 105 -48.93 -14.62 10.85
C MET A 105 -49.27 -13.16 11.18
N VAL A 106 -48.98 -12.70 12.40
CA VAL A 106 -49.21 -11.29 12.76
C VAL A 106 -48.25 -10.36 12.02
N GLN A 107 -46.97 -10.74 11.91
CA GLN A 107 -45.95 -9.90 11.28
C GLN A 107 -46.09 -9.82 9.75
N THR A 108 -46.52 -10.91 9.11
CA THR A 108 -46.60 -11.03 7.64
C THR A 108 -48.03 -10.80 7.09
N GLY A 109 -48.94 -10.27 7.91
CA GLY A 109 -50.31 -9.97 7.45
C GLY A 109 -51.17 -11.20 7.13
N GLY A 110 -50.90 -12.33 7.80
CA GLY A 110 -51.70 -13.55 7.71
C GLY A 110 -51.01 -14.73 7.01
N GLN A 111 -49.74 -14.60 6.62
CA GLN A 111 -48.98 -15.68 6.00
C GLN A 111 -48.25 -16.52 7.06
N SER A 112 -48.21 -17.84 6.88
CA SER A 112 -47.43 -18.73 7.75
C SER A 112 -46.09 -19.08 7.13
N CYS A 113 -45.14 -19.53 7.95
CA CYS A 113 -43.78 -19.91 7.54
C CYS A 113 -43.70 -21.12 6.59
N GLY A 114 -44.85 -21.70 6.18
CA GLY A 114 -44.95 -22.76 5.18
C GLY A 114 -45.60 -22.34 3.87
N ALA A 115 -45.94 -21.05 3.69
CA ALA A 115 -46.66 -20.53 2.53
C ALA A 115 -45.86 -19.47 1.75
N VAL A 116 -44.55 -19.67 1.57
CA VAL A 116 -43.74 -18.84 0.67
C VAL A 116 -43.57 -19.56 -0.66
N SER A 117 -44.51 -19.34 -1.57
CA SER A 117 -44.26 -19.47 -3.01
C SER A 117 -43.43 -18.25 -3.43
N VAL A 118 -42.27 -18.50 -4.02
CA VAL A 118 -41.48 -17.49 -4.72
C VAL A 118 -42.28 -17.11 -5.97
N ASP A 119 -43.03 -16.02 -5.92
CA ASP A 119 -43.45 -15.33 -7.14
C ASP A 119 -43.53 -13.82 -6.90
N GLY A 120 -42.87 -13.09 -7.77
CA GLY A 120 -42.59 -11.68 -7.60
C GLY A 120 -43.80 -10.80 -7.89
N THR A 121 -44.08 -9.86 -6.99
CA THR A 121 -44.55 -8.52 -7.36
C THR A 121 -44.43 -7.59 -6.16
N LEU A 122 -43.53 -6.60 -6.27
CA LEU A 122 -43.48 -5.44 -5.37
C LEU A 122 -44.73 -4.57 -5.58
N PRO A 123 -45.46 -4.17 -4.52
CA PRO A 123 -46.26 -2.96 -4.57
C PRO A 123 -45.36 -1.76 -4.28
N GLU A 124 -45.27 -0.85 -5.24
CA GLU A 124 -44.63 0.44 -5.12
C GLU A 124 -45.46 1.33 -4.17
N VAL A 125 -44.89 1.65 -3.00
CA VAL A 125 -45.40 2.69 -2.10
C VAL A 125 -44.72 4.01 -2.44
N PRO A 126 -45.47 5.12 -2.63
CA PRO A 126 -44.88 6.40 -2.98
C PRO A 126 -44.07 6.93 -1.81
N ALA A 127 -42.78 7.14 -2.03
CA ALA A 127 -41.90 7.82 -1.09
C ALA A 127 -42.36 9.28 -0.98
N ALA A 128 -42.80 9.66 0.21
CA ALA A 128 -42.90 11.07 0.58
C ALA A 128 -41.48 11.64 0.60
N ALA A 129 -41.17 12.48 -0.38
CA ALA A 129 -39.96 13.28 -0.41
C ALA A 129 -40.09 14.40 0.62
N GLU A 130 -39.45 14.25 1.77
CA GLU A 130 -39.04 15.38 2.59
C GLU A 130 -37.91 16.08 1.80
N GLU A 131 -38.18 17.26 1.23
CA GLU A 131 -37.14 18.17 0.76
C GLU A 131 -36.46 18.83 1.97
N ASN A 132 -35.52 18.14 2.58
CA ASN A 132 -34.49 18.78 3.38
C ASN A 132 -33.47 19.38 2.40
N SER A 133 -33.52 20.71 2.29
CA SER A 133 -32.65 21.54 1.45
C SER A 133 -31.17 21.16 1.61
N ASN A 134 -30.68 20.36 0.67
CA ASN A 134 -29.29 19.93 0.53
C ASN A 134 -28.34 21.09 0.16
N LEU A 135 -28.82 22.34 0.13
CA LEU A 135 -27.99 23.50 -0.19
C LEU A 135 -26.89 23.72 0.85
N GLY A 136 -27.18 23.49 2.14
CA GLY A 136 -26.21 23.65 3.23
C GLY A 136 -25.11 22.59 3.19
N THR A 137 -25.47 21.33 2.93
CA THR A 137 -24.53 20.21 2.78
C THR A 137 -23.71 20.32 1.50
N ILE A 138 -24.32 20.74 0.38
CA ILE A 138 -23.61 21.00 -0.88
C ILE A 138 -22.65 22.19 -0.74
N LEU A 139 -23.06 23.28 -0.09
CA LEU A 139 -22.17 24.43 0.15
C LEU A 139 -21.01 24.07 1.09
N ALA A 140 -21.26 23.25 2.13
CA ALA A 140 -20.21 22.75 3.00
C ALA A 140 -19.24 21.83 2.26
N LEU A 141 -19.74 20.93 1.41
CA LEU A 141 -18.90 20.07 0.55
C LEU A 141 -18.07 20.87 -0.45
N LEU A 142 -18.67 21.90 -1.08
CA LEU A 142 -17.96 22.79 -1.99
C LEU A 142 -16.90 23.61 -1.26
N LEU A 143 -17.16 24.04 -0.03
CA LEU A 143 -16.19 24.79 0.77
C LEU A 143 -15.05 23.87 1.24
N VAL A 144 -15.33 22.62 1.61
CA VAL A 144 -14.32 21.61 1.91
C VAL A 144 -13.51 21.28 0.67
N LEU A 145 -14.14 21.06 -0.49
CA LEU A 145 -13.44 20.85 -1.76
C LEU A 145 -12.63 22.06 -2.19
N ALA A 146 -13.08 23.28 -1.91
CA ALA A 146 -12.33 24.50 -2.16
C ALA A 146 -11.16 24.66 -1.19
N LEU A 147 -11.29 24.25 0.07
CA LEU A 147 -10.18 24.25 1.04
C LEU A 147 -9.18 23.14 0.78
N VAL A 148 -9.63 21.95 0.40
CA VAL A 148 -8.79 20.84 -0.04
C VAL A 148 -8.13 21.20 -1.36
N GLY A 149 -8.85 21.80 -2.30
CA GLY A 149 -8.33 22.31 -3.57
C GLY A 149 -7.32 23.43 -3.35
N ALA A 150 -7.61 24.40 -2.49
CA ALA A 150 -6.66 25.45 -2.11
C ALA A 150 -5.47 24.88 -1.33
N GLY A 151 -5.67 23.87 -0.49
CA GLY A 151 -4.61 23.14 0.21
C GLY A 151 -3.73 22.35 -0.75
N ILE A 152 -4.32 21.65 -1.73
CA ILE A 152 -3.63 20.96 -2.82
C ILE A 152 -2.93 21.98 -3.69
N VAL A 153 -3.54 23.12 -4.04
CA VAL A 153 -2.88 24.18 -4.81
C VAL A 153 -1.75 24.81 -4.01
N VAL A 154 -1.90 25.07 -2.72
CA VAL A 154 -0.81 25.59 -1.88
C VAL A 154 0.29 24.56 -1.70
N VAL A 155 -0.05 23.28 -1.52
CA VAL A 155 0.93 22.19 -1.43
C VAL A 155 1.61 21.98 -2.77
N LEU A 156 0.89 21.95 -3.89
CA LEU A 156 1.43 21.82 -5.23
C LEU A 156 2.21 23.07 -5.63
N ASN A 157 1.81 24.28 -5.25
CA ASN A 157 2.51 25.52 -5.57
C ASN A 157 3.71 25.74 -4.64
N ARG A 158 3.67 25.21 -3.41
CA ARG A 158 4.84 25.11 -2.52
C ARG A 158 5.76 23.97 -2.95
N ARG A 159 5.22 22.86 -3.46
CA ARG A 159 5.98 21.80 -4.14
C ARG A 159 6.59 22.37 -5.40
N ASN A 160 5.88 23.17 -6.18
CA ASN A 160 6.37 23.88 -7.35
C ASN A 160 7.26 25.07 -6.98
N SER A 161 7.28 25.56 -5.74
CA SER A 161 8.30 26.53 -5.29
C SER A 161 9.51 25.84 -4.66
N MET A 162 9.40 24.54 -4.37
CA MET A 162 10.49 23.65 -3.95
C MET A 162 11.01 22.78 -5.12
N MET A 163 10.24 22.68 -6.22
CA MET A 163 10.52 21.97 -7.47
C MET A 163 10.65 22.92 -8.65
N ALA A 164 10.27 24.21 -8.58
CA ALA A 164 10.75 25.22 -9.55
C ALA A 164 12.17 25.71 -9.22
N GLU A 165 12.81 25.08 -8.24
CA GLU A 165 14.27 25.07 -8.11
C GLU A 165 14.86 23.74 -8.64
N ASP A 166 14.04 22.86 -9.25
CA ASP A 166 14.46 21.57 -9.80
C ASP A 166 13.67 21.14 -11.05
N ASP A 167 13.10 22.12 -11.76
CA ASP A 167 12.61 22.01 -13.14
C ASP A 167 13.53 22.88 -14.02
N ASP A 168 14.81 22.88 -13.65
CA ASP A 168 15.89 23.26 -14.54
C ASP A 168 16.09 22.05 -15.45
N VAL A 169 15.94 22.29 -16.75
CA VAL A 169 16.39 21.35 -17.79
C VAL A 169 17.87 20.99 -17.60
N ASP A 170 18.61 21.73 -16.77
CA ASP A 170 19.97 21.42 -16.32
C ASP A 170 20.08 20.23 -15.34
N THR A 171 19.08 19.90 -14.50
CA THR A 171 19.18 18.75 -13.55
C THR A 171 19.04 17.39 -14.22
N TYR A 172 18.40 17.31 -15.40
CA TYR A 172 18.36 16.09 -16.20
C TYR A 172 19.74 15.74 -16.79
N TYR A 173 20.56 16.75 -17.11
CA TYR A 173 21.92 16.52 -17.61
C TYR A 173 22.93 16.24 -16.49
N ASP A 174 22.73 16.75 -15.27
CA ASP A 174 23.65 16.52 -14.13
C ASP A 174 23.61 15.06 -13.60
N ASN A 175 22.49 14.38 -13.84
CA ASN A 175 22.29 12.96 -13.47
C ASN A 175 22.56 11.99 -14.64
N MET A 176 23.21 12.43 -15.71
CA MET A 176 23.66 11.51 -16.77
C MET A 176 25.07 10.97 -16.48
N PRO A 177 25.36 9.71 -16.82
CA PRO A 177 26.72 9.22 -16.83
C PRO A 177 27.61 10.05 -17.76
N GLU A 178 28.67 10.64 -17.21
CA GLU A 178 29.63 11.48 -17.95
C GLU A 178 30.63 10.66 -18.79
N SER A 179 30.75 9.37 -18.51
CA SER A 179 31.69 8.45 -19.16
C SER A 179 30.96 7.34 -19.92
N ALA A 180 31.62 6.75 -20.92
CA ALA A 180 31.11 5.56 -21.59
C ALA A 180 31.03 4.38 -20.60
N PRO A 181 30.07 3.44 -20.79
CA PRO A 181 29.97 2.27 -19.93
C PRO A 181 31.20 1.37 -20.06
N THR A 182 31.47 0.62 -18.99
CA THR A 182 32.41 -0.49 -19.04
C THR A 182 31.59 -1.72 -19.41
N SER A 183 31.81 -2.29 -20.59
CA SER A 183 31.10 -3.50 -21.04
C SER A 183 32.07 -4.68 -21.17
N SER A 184 31.51 -5.88 -21.08
CA SER A 184 32.23 -7.12 -21.42
C SER A 184 32.52 -7.25 -22.92
N GLU A 185 31.84 -6.49 -23.78
CA GLU A 185 32.02 -6.46 -25.23
C GLU A 185 32.76 -5.18 -25.68
N GLU A 186 33.77 -5.32 -26.54
CA GLU A 186 34.49 -4.16 -27.10
C GLU A 186 33.61 -3.43 -28.15
N GLY A 187 33.35 -2.14 -27.93
CA GLY A 187 32.67 -1.29 -28.91
C GLY A 187 31.15 -1.26 -28.81
N VAL A 188 30.56 -1.63 -27.66
CA VAL A 188 29.12 -1.47 -27.42
C VAL A 188 28.74 0.01 -27.50
N SER A 189 27.84 0.33 -28.44
CA SER A 189 27.20 1.64 -28.50
C SER A 189 26.03 1.64 -27.52
N ALA A 190 26.01 2.60 -26.60
CA ALA A 190 25.02 2.68 -25.55
C ALA A 190 24.68 4.14 -25.21
N VAL A 191 23.39 4.39 -24.98
CA VAL A 191 22.85 5.71 -24.65
C VAL A 191 22.84 5.86 -23.11
N PRO A 192 23.42 6.94 -22.55
CA PRO A 192 23.33 7.22 -21.12
C PRO A 192 21.87 7.48 -20.72
N ILE A 193 21.42 6.85 -19.63
CA ILE A 193 20.04 6.96 -19.15
C ILE A 193 19.96 7.76 -17.86
N ALA A 194 20.65 7.30 -16.82
CA ALA A 194 20.55 7.88 -15.48
C ALA A 194 21.74 7.51 -14.60
N ARG A 195 21.92 8.27 -13.53
CA ARG A 195 22.86 8.03 -12.43
C ARG A 195 22.08 8.07 -11.12
N PHE A 196 22.30 7.07 -10.28
CA PHE A 196 21.67 6.94 -8.97
C PHE A 196 22.74 6.84 -7.90
N GLN A 197 22.43 7.27 -6.68
CA GLN A 197 23.29 7.09 -5.52
C GLN A 197 22.52 6.34 -4.44
N SER A 198 23.20 5.39 -3.79
CA SER A 198 22.66 4.68 -2.64
C SER A 198 23.68 4.59 -1.52
N ASP A 199 23.23 4.88 -0.31
CA ASP A 199 24.07 4.99 0.88
C ASP A 199 23.54 4.09 2.00
N TYR A 200 24.33 3.09 2.36
CA TYR A 200 24.16 2.31 3.57
C TYR A 200 24.94 2.93 4.72
N VAL A 201 24.27 3.02 5.88
CA VAL A 201 24.86 3.45 7.15
C VAL A 201 24.44 2.46 8.24
N TYR A 202 25.36 2.12 9.12
CA TYR A 202 25.14 1.23 10.25
C TYR A 202 23.91 1.65 11.05
N GLY A 203 23.05 0.69 11.37
CA GLY A 203 21.72 0.96 11.94
C GLY A 203 20.56 0.85 10.95
N ARG A 204 20.82 0.92 9.64
CA ARG A 204 19.78 0.76 8.60
C ARG A 204 19.52 -0.72 8.30
N ASP A 205 18.93 -1.44 9.26
CA ASP A 205 18.72 -2.90 9.20
C ASP A 205 17.75 -3.40 8.10
N ASN A 206 17.04 -2.46 7.45
CA ASN A 206 16.09 -2.68 6.36
C ASN A 206 16.55 -1.97 5.06
N TYR A 207 17.85 -1.79 4.87
CA TYR A 207 18.40 -1.19 3.65
C TYR A 207 18.14 -2.07 2.42
N ASP A 208 17.38 -1.52 1.47
CA ASP A 208 16.93 -2.15 0.22
C ASP A 208 16.42 -1.03 -0.71
N ASP A 209 17.35 -0.30 -1.33
CA ASP A 209 17.04 0.81 -2.22
C ASP A 209 16.86 0.29 -3.67
N SER A 210 15.84 0.80 -4.37
CA SER A 210 15.53 0.45 -5.76
C SER A 210 15.25 1.70 -6.60
N PHE A 211 15.68 1.68 -7.85
CA PHE A 211 15.60 2.78 -8.81
C PHE A 211 15.08 2.30 -10.16
N SER A 212 14.02 2.94 -10.65
CA SER A 212 13.48 2.73 -11.99
C SER A 212 14.40 3.32 -13.05
N ILE A 213 14.64 2.57 -14.12
CA ILE A 213 15.39 3.00 -15.31
C ILE A 213 14.37 3.29 -16.40
N GLU A 214 14.20 4.56 -16.73
CA GLU A 214 13.24 5.06 -17.71
C GLU A 214 13.95 5.91 -18.77
N ASN A 215 13.48 5.84 -20.02
CA ASN A 215 14.01 6.72 -21.07
C ASN A 215 13.46 8.16 -20.94
N SER A 216 13.93 9.08 -21.78
CA SER A 216 13.46 10.48 -21.80
C SER A 216 11.96 10.64 -22.07
N GLY A 217 11.31 9.62 -22.63
CA GLY A 217 9.87 9.57 -22.86
C GLY A 217 9.07 9.01 -21.68
N GLY A 218 9.72 8.61 -20.59
CA GLY A 218 9.08 7.95 -19.44
C GLY A 218 8.70 6.48 -19.68
N GLU A 219 9.27 5.84 -20.71
CA GLU A 219 9.10 4.40 -20.90
C GLU A 219 10.01 3.63 -19.93
N PHE A 220 9.41 2.72 -19.16
CA PHE A 220 10.15 1.80 -18.31
C PHE A 220 10.99 0.81 -19.13
N LEU A 221 12.29 0.81 -18.87
CA LEU A 221 13.29 -0.09 -19.48
C LEU A 221 13.73 -1.20 -18.51
N GLY A 222 13.76 -0.91 -17.21
CA GLY A 222 14.22 -1.85 -16.20
C GLY A 222 14.32 -1.22 -14.82
N GLU A 223 14.93 -1.94 -13.88
CA GLU A 223 15.09 -1.50 -12.49
C GLU A 223 16.44 -1.97 -11.96
N CYS A 224 17.10 -1.17 -11.14
CA CYS A 224 18.32 -1.58 -10.44
C CYS A 224 18.27 -1.18 -8.97
N GLY A 225 19.02 -1.88 -8.13
CA GLY A 225 18.99 -1.60 -6.70
C GLY A 225 20.15 -2.18 -5.92
N VAL A 226 20.18 -1.81 -4.64
CA VAL A 226 21.20 -2.22 -3.67
C VAL A 226 20.51 -2.57 -2.35
N GLY A 227 20.79 -3.76 -1.82
CA GLY A 227 20.15 -4.24 -0.60
C GLY A 227 21.06 -5.10 0.28
N ILE A 228 20.60 -5.39 1.49
CA ILE A 228 21.32 -6.28 2.42
C ILE A 228 21.20 -7.73 1.95
N ALA A 229 22.33 -8.33 1.57
CA ALA A 229 22.38 -9.75 1.25
C ALA A 229 22.56 -10.62 2.51
N GLU A 230 23.41 -10.22 3.45
CA GLU A 230 23.72 -11.02 4.64
C GLU A 230 24.23 -10.17 5.80
N SER A 231 24.00 -10.64 7.03
CA SER A 231 24.57 -10.07 8.24
C SER A 231 25.30 -11.14 9.04
N ILE A 232 26.36 -10.76 9.74
CA ILE A 232 27.15 -11.68 10.57
C ILE A 232 26.76 -11.52 12.05
N GLY A 233 26.67 -12.65 12.76
CA GLY A 233 26.25 -12.66 14.17
C GLY A 233 24.75 -12.44 14.34
N SER A 234 24.35 -12.02 15.55
CA SER A 234 22.94 -11.83 15.93
C SER A 234 22.71 -10.50 16.64
N ASP A 235 23.62 -9.53 16.45
CA ASP A 235 23.54 -8.22 17.08
C ASP A 235 22.40 -7.37 16.52
N THR A 236 22.02 -6.35 17.29
CA THR A 236 21.10 -5.30 16.86
C THR A 236 21.70 -3.95 17.27
N PRO A 237 22.02 -3.06 16.31
CA PRO A 237 21.79 -3.19 14.86
C PRO A 237 22.56 -4.32 14.18
N LYS A 238 22.09 -4.76 13.00
CA LYS A 238 22.68 -5.86 12.26
C LYS A 238 24.07 -5.48 11.74
N ASN A 239 25.04 -6.37 11.93
CA ASN A 239 26.36 -6.23 11.33
C ASN A 239 26.32 -6.74 9.88
N VAL A 240 26.01 -5.86 8.92
CA VAL A 240 25.87 -6.22 7.50
C VAL A 240 27.22 -6.61 6.90
N THR A 241 27.34 -7.85 6.46
CA THR A 241 28.61 -8.44 5.97
C THR A 241 28.67 -8.56 4.44
N ALA A 242 27.51 -8.55 3.78
CA ALA A 242 27.40 -8.54 2.34
C ALA A 242 26.17 -7.75 1.88
N LEU A 243 26.32 -7.05 0.77
CA LEU A 243 25.29 -6.32 0.04
C LEU A 243 25.04 -7.01 -1.30
N GLU A 244 23.85 -6.90 -1.85
CA GLU A 244 23.54 -7.31 -3.22
C GLU A 244 23.31 -6.07 -4.07
N VAL A 245 23.93 -6.05 -5.25
CA VAL A 245 23.64 -5.09 -6.32
C VAL A 245 22.98 -5.89 -7.42
N TRP A 246 21.83 -5.43 -7.91
CA TRP A 246 21.04 -6.18 -8.88
C TRP A 246 20.51 -5.29 -10.00
N LEU A 247 20.28 -5.93 -11.15
CA LEU A 247 19.75 -5.32 -12.36
C LEU A 247 18.67 -6.22 -12.96
N PHE A 248 17.48 -5.66 -13.13
CA PHE A 248 16.36 -6.22 -13.86
C PHE A 248 16.17 -5.45 -15.17
N ASP A 249 15.92 -6.19 -16.24
CA ASP A 249 15.66 -5.66 -17.58
C ASP A 249 14.27 -6.10 -18.02
N LYS A 250 13.44 -5.18 -18.51
CA LYS A 250 12.08 -5.48 -18.98
C LYS A 250 12.05 -6.56 -20.07
N ASN A 251 13.13 -6.67 -20.85
CA ASN A 251 13.27 -7.60 -21.97
C ASN A 251 14.03 -8.90 -21.59
N ASP A 252 14.54 -9.03 -20.36
CA ASP A 252 15.15 -10.27 -19.84
C ASP A 252 14.43 -10.74 -18.57
N ILE A 253 13.90 -11.96 -18.58
CA ILE A 253 13.20 -12.55 -17.43
C ILE A 253 14.13 -12.86 -16.24
N ARG A 254 15.44 -12.67 -16.38
CA ARG A 254 16.44 -12.94 -15.35
C ARG A 254 16.98 -11.63 -14.78
N THR A 255 17.02 -11.56 -13.46
CA THR A 255 17.75 -10.53 -12.74
C THR A 255 19.22 -10.94 -12.64
N ILE A 256 20.12 -10.03 -13.00
CA ILE A 256 21.55 -10.18 -12.77
C ILE A 256 21.85 -9.62 -11.38
N THR A 257 22.48 -10.43 -10.53
CA THR A 257 22.83 -10.03 -9.15
C THR A 257 24.29 -10.30 -8.88
N LYS A 258 24.98 -9.31 -8.30
CA LYS A 258 26.33 -9.43 -7.76
C LYS A 258 26.30 -9.20 -6.26
N VAL A 259 26.95 -10.08 -5.51
CA VAL A 259 27.00 -10.03 -4.05
C VAL A 259 28.32 -9.39 -3.64
N VAL A 260 28.25 -8.14 -3.20
CA VAL A 260 29.37 -7.33 -2.74
C VAL A 260 29.67 -7.67 -1.29
N MET A 261 30.77 -8.37 -1.06
CA MET A 261 31.15 -8.96 0.22
C MET A 261 32.20 -8.14 0.93
N SER A 262 32.11 -8.07 2.27
CA SER A 262 33.23 -7.66 3.11
C SER A 262 34.45 -8.57 2.91
N ASP A 263 35.65 -8.10 3.28
CA ASP A 263 36.89 -8.87 3.17
C ASP A 263 36.75 -10.23 3.89
N HIS A 264 36.23 -10.19 5.13
CA HIS A 264 35.95 -11.40 5.89
C HIS A 264 35.00 -12.36 5.18
N ALA A 265 33.86 -11.87 4.67
CA ALA A 265 32.87 -12.71 3.99
C ALA A 265 33.40 -13.30 2.68
N PHE A 266 34.25 -12.57 1.96
CA PHE A 266 34.78 -13.02 0.67
C PHE A 266 35.81 -14.17 0.81
N PHE A 267 36.58 -14.17 1.90
CA PHE A 267 37.60 -15.19 2.20
C PHE A 267 37.11 -16.33 3.11
N ASP A 268 35.90 -16.22 3.67
CA ASP A 268 35.24 -17.32 4.35
C ASP A 268 34.48 -18.21 3.35
N GLU A 269 34.98 -19.43 3.13
CA GLU A 269 34.37 -20.38 2.19
C GLU A 269 32.93 -20.75 2.54
N ALA A 270 32.57 -20.78 3.82
CA ALA A 270 31.22 -21.12 4.26
C ALA A 270 30.24 -19.98 3.97
N LEU A 271 30.62 -18.73 4.25
CA LEU A 271 29.81 -17.55 3.90
C LEU A 271 29.68 -17.41 2.37
N LYS A 272 30.77 -17.59 1.63
CA LYS A 272 30.75 -17.53 0.17
C LYS A 272 29.87 -18.62 -0.43
N ALA A 273 29.94 -19.85 0.07
CA ALA A 273 29.06 -20.94 -0.37
C ALA A 273 27.59 -20.69 -0.02
N LYS A 274 27.31 -20.10 1.15
CA LYS A 274 25.95 -19.69 1.56
C LYS A 274 25.37 -18.64 0.61
N LEU A 275 26.19 -17.72 0.11
CA LEU A 275 25.75 -16.59 -0.72
C LEU A 275 25.81 -16.88 -2.23
N ALA A 276 26.47 -17.97 -2.66
CA ALA A 276 26.56 -18.36 -4.06
C ALA A 276 25.20 -18.47 -4.80
N PRO A 277 24.09 -18.90 -4.17
CA PRO A 277 22.79 -18.92 -4.84
C PRO A 277 22.19 -17.53 -5.09
N LYS A 278 22.66 -16.48 -4.41
CA LYS A 278 22.13 -15.11 -4.55
C LYS A 278 22.71 -14.36 -5.75
N GLY A 279 23.95 -14.64 -6.11
CA GLY A 279 24.64 -13.93 -7.18
C GLY A 279 26.14 -14.18 -7.20
N GLU A 280 26.82 -13.56 -8.16
CA GLU A 280 28.27 -13.69 -8.30
C GLU A 280 28.99 -12.92 -7.17
N PRO A 281 29.95 -13.53 -6.47
CA PRO A 281 30.65 -12.87 -5.36
C PRO A 281 31.68 -11.85 -5.85
N VAL A 282 31.63 -10.64 -5.29
CA VAL A 282 32.57 -9.55 -5.54
C VAL A 282 33.16 -9.08 -4.21
N LEU A 283 34.48 -8.85 -4.16
CA LEU A 283 35.12 -8.27 -2.99
C LEU A 283 34.91 -6.76 -2.99
N ALA A 284 34.34 -6.21 -1.92
CA ALA A 284 34.14 -4.77 -1.78
C ALA A 284 35.48 -4.04 -1.64
N ARG A 285 35.71 -3.05 -2.51
CA ARG A 285 36.85 -2.12 -2.44
C ARG A 285 36.41 -0.74 -2.90
N GLU A 286 36.94 0.30 -2.27
CA GLU A 286 36.74 1.68 -2.73
C GLU A 286 37.26 1.85 -4.16
N ASN A 287 36.50 2.59 -4.97
CA ASN A 287 36.69 2.85 -6.40
C ASN A 287 36.63 1.61 -7.30
N GLU A 288 36.16 0.47 -6.78
CA GLU A 288 35.89 -0.69 -7.62
C GLU A 288 34.60 -0.47 -8.41
N VAL A 289 34.64 -0.76 -9.71
CA VAL A 289 33.47 -0.69 -10.60
C VAL A 289 32.92 -2.08 -10.84
N ILE A 290 31.68 -2.27 -10.42
CA ILE A 290 30.94 -3.51 -10.55
C ILE A 290 30.02 -3.40 -11.78
N VAL A 291 30.26 -4.24 -12.79
CA VAL A 291 29.48 -4.19 -14.04
C VAL A 291 28.35 -5.22 -14.00
N LEU A 292 27.12 -4.79 -14.15
CA LEU A 292 25.96 -5.65 -14.37
C LEU A 292 25.43 -5.40 -15.78
N GLU A 293 25.27 -6.46 -16.56
CA GLU A 293 24.96 -6.35 -17.99
C GLU A 293 23.87 -7.37 -18.35
N THR A 294 22.79 -6.86 -18.96
CA THR A 294 21.67 -7.65 -19.50
C THR A 294 21.67 -7.58 -21.02
N ALA A 295 20.57 -8.03 -21.63
CA ALA A 295 20.35 -7.92 -23.07
C ALA A 295 20.31 -6.46 -23.54
N THR A 296 19.65 -5.56 -22.80
CA THR A 296 19.42 -4.17 -23.25
C THR A 296 19.99 -3.11 -22.33
N LEU A 297 20.41 -3.46 -21.10
CA LEU A 297 20.90 -2.50 -20.11
C LEU A 297 22.32 -2.84 -19.63
N ILE A 298 23.05 -1.78 -19.25
CA ILE A 298 24.33 -1.86 -18.57
C ILE A 298 24.25 -0.96 -17.33
N ILE A 299 24.65 -1.50 -16.18
CA ILE A 299 24.90 -0.76 -14.95
C ILE A 299 26.38 -0.87 -14.60
N ASN A 300 27.04 0.27 -14.43
CA ASN A 300 28.30 0.35 -13.71
C ASN A 300 27.99 0.87 -12.30
N ALA A 301 28.17 0.01 -11.30
CA ALA A 301 28.02 0.37 -9.90
C ALA A 301 29.41 0.61 -9.29
N GLU A 302 29.77 1.87 -9.07
CA GLU A 302 31.07 2.27 -8.52
C GLU A 302 30.97 2.49 -7.02
N ILE A 303 31.78 1.76 -6.24
CA ILE A 303 31.86 1.94 -4.79
C ILE A 303 32.64 3.23 -4.51
N LYS A 304 31.97 4.31 -4.12
CA LYS A 304 32.62 5.61 -3.91
C LYS A 304 33.33 5.69 -2.57
N GLU A 305 32.72 5.14 -1.52
CA GLU A 305 33.26 5.16 -0.16
C GLU A 305 32.83 3.90 0.59
N MET A 306 33.71 3.34 1.41
CA MET A 306 33.30 2.28 2.35
C MET A 306 34.17 2.27 3.59
N GLN A 307 33.52 2.06 4.73
CA GLN A 307 34.20 1.90 6.01
C GLN A 307 33.74 0.62 6.68
N TYR A 308 34.67 -0.17 7.19
CA TYR A 308 34.34 -1.30 8.05
C TYR A 308 34.11 -0.85 9.49
N GLY A 309 33.14 -1.47 10.14
CA GLY A 309 32.90 -1.26 11.56
C GLY A 309 34.01 -1.86 12.43
N ALA A 310 34.15 -1.30 13.62
CA ALA A 310 35.12 -1.74 14.62
C ALA A 310 34.40 -2.28 15.86
N GLY A 311 34.91 -3.37 16.44
CA GLY A 311 34.29 -3.94 17.64
C GLY A 311 34.75 -5.36 17.96
N ALA A 312 33.86 -6.12 18.58
CA ALA A 312 34.10 -7.50 19.00
C ALA A 312 34.00 -8.53 17.86
N MET A 313 33.58 -8.10 16.67
CA MET A 313 33.50 -8.93 15.47
C MET A 313 34.88 -9.16 14.84
N PRO A 314 35.04 -10.19 13.99
CA PRO A 314 36.27 -10.34 13.21
C PRO A 314 36.62 -9.04 12.46
N PRO A 315 37.90 -8.71 12.27
CA PRO A 315 38.29 -7.53 11.51
C PRO A 315 37.66 -7.53 10.12
N GLN A 316 37.24 -6.34 9.64
CA GLN A 316 36.73 -6.15 8.28
C GLN A 316 35.55 -7.08 7.94
N SER A 317 34.68 -7.35 8.92
CA SER A 317 33.57 -8.31 8.79
C SER A 317 32.22 -7.69 8.51
N TYR A 318 32.05 -6.40 8.73
CA TYR A 318 30.80 -5.71 8.44
C TYR A 318 31.05 -4.24 8.10
N PHE A 319 30.13 -3.67 7.32
CA PHE A 319 30.20 -2.28 6.91
C PHE A 319 29.63 -1.37 8.00
N GLU A 320 30.37 -0.30 8.31
CA GLU A 320 29.86 0.85 9.07
C GLU A 320 29.14 1.79 8.10
N ASN A 321 29.80 2.15 7.00
CA ASN A 321 29.26 2.97 5.91
C ASN A 321 29.61 2.32 4.57
N PHE A 322 28.73 2.46 3.59
CA PHE A 322 28.97 2.04 2.22
C PHE A 322 28.17 2.94 1.27
N SER A 323 28.86 3.63 0.37
CA SER A 323 28.28 4.51 -0.64
C SER A 323 28.60 3.99 -2.03
N ILE A 324 27.57 3.91 -2.87
CA ILE A 324 27.69 3.40 -4.24
C ILE A 324 26.91 4.27 -5.20
N GLU A 325 27.50 4.52 -6.35
CA GLU A 325 26.87 5.21 -7.48
C GLU A 325 26.57 4.20 -8.58
N LEU A 326 25.33 4.17 -9.06
CA LEU A 326 24.91 3.31 -10.17
C LEU A 326 24.70 4.19 -11.40
N SER A 327 25.55 4.01 -12.41
CA SER A 327 25.38 4.65 -13.72
C SER A 327 24.73 3.67 -14.69
N ALA A 328 23.70 4.11 -15.41
CA ALA A 328 22.88 3.30 -16.29
C ALA A 328 22.96 3.73 -17.75
N TRP A 329 23.09 2.75 -18.64
CA TRP A 329 23.04 2.93 -20.08
C TRP A 329 22.13 1.88 -20.74
N ALA A 330 21.49 2.25 -21.85
CA ALA A 330 20.76 1.34 -22.72
C ALA A 330 21.59 1.02 -23.96
N LYS A 331 21.70 -0.26 -24.33
CA LYS A 331 22.45 -0.71 -25.53
C LYS A 331 21.69 -0.34 -26.79
N GLU A 332 22.39 0.11 -27.83
CA GLU A 332 21.79 0.55 -29.11
C GLU A 332 21.37 -0.60 -30.06
N SER A 333 21.29 -1.85 -29.61
CA SER A 333 20.83 -2.97 -30.44
C SER A 333 19.39 -3.39 -30.08
N ASP A 334 18.51 -3.33 -31.10
CA ASP A 334 17.07 -3.66 -31.16
C ASP A 334 16.03 -2.55 -30.90
N TYR A 335 16.42 -1.32 -30.55
CA TYR A 335 15.47 -0.20 -30.43
C TYR A 335 15.21 0.59 -31.74
N ASP A 336 15.95 0.32 -32.82
CA ASP A 336 16.08 1.26 -33.96
C ASP A 336 15.73 0.65 -35.33
N GLU A 337 14.94 -0.45 -35.38
CA GLU A 337 14.40 -0.96 -36.66
C GLU A 337 12.97 -0.49 -36.96
N SER A 338 12.22 0.04 -35.98
CA SER A 338 10.89 0.65 -36.24
C SER A 338 10.95 2.12 -36.63
N ASP A 339 11.89 2.88 -36.08
CA ASP A 339 11.89 4.35 -36.22
C ASP A 339 12.68 4.82 -37.45
N ARG A 340 13.59 3.99 -38.00
CA ARG A 340 14.28 4.30 -39.27
C ARG A 340 13.42 4.15 -40.52
N VAL A 341 12.26 3.50 -40.42
CA VAL A 341 11.38 3.31 -41.60
C VAL A 341 10.51 4.53 -41.85
N ASP A 342 10.19 5.31 -40.81
CA ASP A 342 9.37 6.52 -40.94
C ASP A 342 10.21 7.72 -41.45
N GLU A 343 11.50 7.81 -41.11
CA GLU A 343 12.37 8.88 -41.62
C GLU A 343 12.79 8.69 -43.09
N MET A 344 12.71 7.47 -43.63
CA MET A 344 13.02 7.16 -45.02
C MET A 344 11.85 7.34 -46.00
N LEU A 345 10.63 7.61 -45.51
CA LEU A 345 9.45 7.83 -46.36
C LEU A 345 9.11 9.31 -46.57
N GLU A 346 9.88 10.24 -45.99
CA GLU A 346 9.70 11.69 -46.16
C GLU A 346 10.69 12.37 -47.13
N TYR A 347 11.42 11.61 -47.97
CA TYR A 347 12.25 12.19 -49.04
C TYR A 347 11.88 11.74 -50.46
#